data_AF-A0A925E0A2-F1
#
_entry.id   AF-A0A925E0A2-F1
#
_cell.length_a   1.000
_cell.length_b   1.000
_cell.length_c   1.000
_cell.angle_alpha   90.00
_cell.angle_beta   90.00
_cell.angle_gamma   90.00
#
_symmetry.space_group_name_H-M   'P 1'
#
loop_
_entity.id
_entity.type
_entity.pdbx_description
1 polymer ?
#
loop_
_entity_poly.entity_id
_entity_poly.type
_entity_poly.pdbx_seq_one_letter_code
_entity_poly.pdbx_strand_id
1 'polypeptide(L)'
;MKPINKSTKPVRLLPRRLANGLLAWQATLAYISAQQSPDALLELMAYPAEDGHEVQWSAAVSWGKKKESVRDLPSPEAALDSLWQEVERNHVIFISEEDTMRRPSGYAPNEWIDPHTAEILGRFIETTQAIFSFDWRVIIIYHATESPLSRVQMRLLAEGNTVTAGGRGPALIDATRDLYRNAAPAYAAHTMEEIPAEDKGVTE
;
A
#
# COMPACT_ATOMS: atom_id res chain seq x y z
N MET A 1 48.87 -28.71 -32.89
CA MET A 1 47.52 -28.79 -32.27
C MET A 1 47.19 -27.41 -31.71
N LYS A 2 46.08 -26.79 -32.12
CA LYS A 2 45.62 -25.50 -31.57
C LYS A 2 44.78 -25.75 -30.31
N PRO A 3 44.94 -24.99 -29.22
CA PRO A 3 44.09 -25.15 -28.04
C PRO A 3 42.69 -24.59 -28.33
N ILE A 4 41.66 -25.39 -28.04
CA ILE A 4 40.26 -24.97 -28.06
C ILE A 4 40.04 -24.15 -26.79
N ASN A 5 39.95 -22.83 -26.95
CA ASN A 5 39.60 -21.94 -25.86
C ASN A 5 38.09 -22.08 -25.59
N LYS A 6 37.71 -22.88 -24.59
CA LYS A 6 36.32 -22.95 -24.12
C LYS A 6 35.99 -21.63 -23.45
N SER A 7 35.40 -20.71 -24.21
CA SER A 7 34.79 -19.50 -23.68
C SER A 7 33.56 -19.90 -22.85
N THR A 8 33.75 -20.07 -21.55
CA THR A 8 32.66 -20.16 -20.58
C THR A 8 32.05 -18.77 -20.47
N LYS A 9 31.04 -18.47 -21.30
CA LYS A 9 30.22 -17.28 -21.08
C LYS A 9 29.60 -17.45 -19.68
N PRO A 10 29.75 -16.48 -18.77
CA PRO A 10 29.08 -16.54 -17.48
C PRO A 10 27.59 -16.66 -17.77
N VAL A 11 26.95 -17.70 -17.23
CA VAL A 11 25.49 -17.82 -17.23
C VAL A 11 24.99 -16.64 -16.44
N ARG A 12 24.53 -15.60 -17.14
CA ARG A 12 23.89 -14.45 -16.52
C ARG A 12 22.55 -14.95 -16.01
N LEU A 13 22.52 -15.42 -14.76
CA LEU A 13 21.30 -15.80 -14.08
C LEU A 13 20.43 -14.54 -14.07
N LEU A 14 19.33 -14.57 -14.82
CA LEU A 14 18.36 -13.49 -14.82
C LEU A 14 17.91 -13.27 -13.37
N PRO A 15 17.80 -12.01 -12.90
CA PRO A 15 17.34 -11.73 -11.55
C PRO A 15 16.01 -12.43 -11.28
N ARG A 16 15.90 -13.15 -10.16
CA ARG A 16 14.67 -13.84 -9.80
C ARG A 16 13.56 -12.79 -9.59
N ARG A 17 12.35 -13.07 -10.09
CA ARG A 17 11.14 -12.29 -9.78
C ARG A 17 11.06 -12.02 -8.27
N LEU A 18 10.69 -10.79 -7.91
CA LEU A 18 10.60 -10.37 -6.52
C LEU A 18 9.50 -11.15 -5.79
N ALA A 19 9.69 -11.33 -4.47
CA ALA A 19 8.89 -12.27 -3.68
C ALA A 19 7.39 -11.95 -3.62
N ASN A 20 7.01 -10.68 -3.72
CA ASN A 20 5.61 -10.25 -3.80
C ASN A 20 5.44 -8.99 -4.66
N GLY A 21 4.19 -8.70 -5.04
CA GLY A 21 3.84 -7.60 -5.95
C GLY A 21 4.14 -6.22 -5.37
N LEU A 22 3.97 -6.04 -4.05
CA LEU A 22 4.33 -4.80 -3.36
C LEU A 22 5.82 -4.53 -3.44
N LEU A 23 6.69 -5.53 -3.23
CA LEU A 23 8.14 -5.39 -3.41
C LEU A 23 8.51 -5.03 -4.85
N ALA A 24 7.78 -5.58 -5.84
CA ALA A 24 7.96 -5.19 -7.24
C ALA A 24 7.57 -3.73 -7.49
N TRP A 25 6.49 -3.24 -6.88
CA TRP A 25 6.13 -1.82 -6.90
C TRP A 25 7.21 -0.94 -6.25
N GLN A 26 7.73 -1.35 -5.10
CA GLN A 26 8.81 -0.62 -4.41
C GLN A 26 10.08 -0.54 -5.26
N ALA A 27 10.47 -1.65 -5.91
CA ALA A 27 11.62 -1.70 -6.79
C ALA A 27 11.40 -0.86 -8.07
N THR A 28 10.18 -0.87 -8.61
CA THR A 28 9.80 -0.06 -9.76
C THR A 28 9.86 1.43 -9.43
N LEU A 29 9.34 1.84 -8.27
CA LEU A 29 9.44 3.22 -7.83
C LEU A 29 10.88 3.65 -7.56
N ALA A 30 11.70 2.79 -6.97
CA ALA A 30 13.13 3.07 -6.82
C ALA A 30 13.81 3.27 -8.17
N TYR A 31 13.44 2.48 -9.18
CA TYR A 31 13.94 2.66 -10.55
C TYR A 31 13.48 3.97 -11.18
N ILE A 32 12.18 4.29 -11.10
CA ILE A 32 11.63 5.56 -11.60
C ILE A 32 12.31 6.74 -10.89
N SER A 33 12.51 6.63 -9.57
CA SER A 33 13.19 7.64 -8.76
C SER A 33 14.63 7.89 -9.21
N ALA A 34 15.37 6.82 -9.51
CA ALA A 34 16.78 6.91 -9.92
C ALA A 34 16.96 7.36 -11.38
N GLN A 35 16.04 6.98 -12.27
CA GLN A 35 16.20 7.16 -13.72
C GLN A 35 15.39 8.31 -14.31
N GLN A 36 14.28 8.69 -13.67
CA GLN A 36 13.32 9.63 -14.25
C GLN A 36 13.03 10.82 -13.34
N SER A 37 12.62 10.60 -12.09
CA SER A 37 12.23 11.70 -11.21
C SER A 37 12.25 11.31 -9.72
N PRO A 38 12.99 12.04 -8.85
CA PRO A 38 13.16 11.69 -7.44
C PRO A 38 11.89 11.85 -6.58
N ASP A 39 10.83 12.42 -7.13
CA ASP A 39 9.52 12.59 -6.48
C ASP A 39 8.57 11.41 -6.70
N ALA A 40 9.06 10.28 -7.22
CA ALA A 40 8.26 9.09 -7.48
C ALA A 40 7.60 8.57 -6.19
N LEU A 41 6.27 8.46 -6.21
CA LEU A 41 5.46 8.03 -5.06
C LEU A 41 4.33 7.10 -5.49
N LEU A 42 3.97 6.17 -4.61
CA LEU A 42 2.79 5.31 -4.72
C LEU A 42 1.88 5.60 -3.53
N GLU A 43 0.62 5.84 -3.81
CA GLU A 43 -0.45 6.02 -2.84
C GLU A 43 -1.43 4.85 -2.98
N LEU A 44 -1.82 4.26 -1.85
CA LEU A 44 -2.98 3.38 -1.72
C LEU A 44 -3.95 4.02 -0.75
N MET A 45 -5.24 3.88 -1.00
CA MET A 45 -6.26 4.37 -0.09
C MET A 45 -7.35 3.32 0.10
N ALA A 46 -7.70 3.03 1.34
CA ALA A 46 -8.89 2.28 1.71
C ALA A 46 -9.95 3.22 2.25
N TYR A 47 -11.20 3.01 1.89
CA TYR A 47 -12.36 3.80 2.31
C TYR A 47 -13.63 2.96 2.24
N PRO A 48 -14.69 3.29 3.00
CA PRO A 48 -15.97 2.59 2.89
C PRO A 48 -16.62 2.89 1.54
N ALA A 49 -17.27 1.90 0.95
CA ALA A 49 -18.18 2.07 -0.18
C ALA A 49 -19.38 2.97 0.23
N GLU A 50 -20.16 3.43 -0.75
CA GLU A 50 -21.33 4.27 -0.49
C GLU A 50 -22.38 3.60 0.42
N ASP A 51 -22.44 2.26 0.42
CA ASP A 51 -23.31 1.48 1.29
C ASP A 51 -22.76 1.27 2.71
N GLY A 52 -21.48 1.60 2.93
CA GLY A 52 -20.75 1.45 4.20
C GLY A 52 -20.58 0.01 4.68
N HIS A 53 -20.84 -0.98 3.83
CA HIS A 53 -20.68 -2.38 4.17
C HIS A 53 -19.40 -2.97 3.59
N GLU A 54 -19.00 -2.49 2.41
CA GLU A 54 -17.78 -2.94 1.75
C GLU A 54 -16.66 -1.90 1.86
N VAL A 55 -15.43 -2.38 1.86
CA VAL A 55 -14.24 -1.52 1.77
C VAL A 55 -13.78 -1.48 0.31
N GLN A 56 -13.60 -0.27 -0.20
CA GLN A 56 -13.05 -0.01 -1.51
C GLN A 56 -11.61 0.50 -1.42
N TRP A 57 -10.87 0.20 -2.47
CA TRP A 57 -9.47 0.57 -2.63
C TRP A 57 -9.26 1.43 -3.86
N SER A 58 -8.43 2.45 -3.69
CA SER A 58 -7.85 3.19 -4.81
C SER A 58 -6.33 3.13 -4.73
N ALA A 59 -5.69 3.30 -5.88
CA ALA A 59 -4.25 3.37 -5.97
C ALA A 59 -3.85 4.47 -6.95
N ALA A 60 -2.77 5.18 -6.67
CA ALA A 60 -2.21 6.17 -7.56
C ALA A 60 -0.68 6.12 -7.54
N VAL A 61 -0.06 6.37 -8.69
CA VAL A 61 1.38 6.57 -8.79
C VAL A 61 1.66 7.87 -9.50
N SER A 62 2.66 8.61 -9.04
CA SER A 62 3.09 9.85 -9.70
C SER A 62 4.59 10.03 -9.67
N TRP A 63 5.12 10.66 -10.71
CA TRP A 63 6.53 11.04 -10.85
C TRP A 63 6.65 12.20 -11.84
N GLY A 64 7.29 13.29 -11.44
CA GLY A 64 7.34 14.53 -12.19
C GLY A 64 5.94 15.07 -12.50
N LYS A 65 5.61 15.20 -13.80
CA LYS A 65 4.28 15.65 -14.27
C LYS A 65 3.30 14.50 -14.58
N LYS A 66 3.72 13.25 -14.39
CA LYS A 66 2.93 12.06 -14.72
C LYS A 66 2.19 11.58 -13.49
N LYS A 67 0.94 11.17 -13.68
CA LYS A 67 0.11 10.58 -12.63
C LYS A 67 -0.86 9.59 -13.28
N GLU A 68 -0.95 8.41 -12.69
CA GLU A 68 -1.95 7.39 -13.01
C GLU A 68 -2.71 7.03 -11.75
N SER A 69 -3.99 6.67 -11.87
CA SER A 69 -4.79 6.27 -10.73
C SER A 69 -5.95 5.35 -11.12
N VAL A 70 -6.28 4.44 -10.21
CA VAL A 70 -7.46 3.56 -10.25
C VAL A 70 -8.25 3.73 -8.97
N ARG A 71 -9.55 3.44 -8.98
CA ARG A 71 -10.47 3.64 -7.85
C ARG A 71 -11.51 2.53 -7.77
N ASP A 72 -12.15 2.44 -6.61
CA ASP A 72 -13.34 1.63 -6.36
C ASP A 72 -13.12 0.13 -6.64
N LEU A 73 -11.93 -0.35 -6.26
CA LEU A 73 -11.54 -1.76 -6.42
C LEU A 73 -11.72 -2.53 -5.11
N PRO A 74 -12.04 -3.84 -5.17
CA PRO A 74 -12.46 -4.60 -3.99
C PRO A 74 -11.31 -4.94 -3.03
N SER A 75 -10.06 -4.75 -3.44
CA SER A 75 -8.91 -5.18 -2.65
C SER A 75 -7.65 -4.38 -2.99
N PRO A 76 -6.66 -4.31 -2.07
CA PRO A 76 -5.40 -3.62 -2.35
C PRO A 76 -4.63 -4.30 -3.49
N GLU A 77 -4.75 -5.61 -3.65
CA GLU A 77 -4.11 -6.37 -4.72
C GLU A 77 -4.70 -6.03 -6.08
N ALA A 78 -6.04 -5.97 -6.18
CA ALA A 78 -6.71 -5.54 -7.40
C ALA A 78 -6.32 -4.10 -7.77
N ALA A 79 -6.20 -3.22 -6.77
CA ALA A 79 -5.77 -1.83 -6.97
C ALA A 79 -4.33 -1.72 -7.46
N LEU A 80 -3.40 -2.48 -6.88
CA LEU A 80 -2.00 -2.50 -7.30
C LEU A 80 -1.79 -3.11 -8.70
N ASP A 81 -2.51 -4.18 -9.04
CA ASP A 81 -2.44 -4.79 -10.38
C ASP A 81 -3.03 -3.87 -11.44
N SER A 82 -4.23 -3.36 -11.21
CA SER A 82 -4.93 -2.48 -12.15
C SER A 82 -4.14 -1.19 -12.38
N LEU A 83 -3.54 -0.61 -11.31
CA LEU A 83 -2.67 0.56 -11.46
C LEU A 83 -1.48 0.27 -12.36
N TRP A 84 -0.88 -0.93 -12.27
CA TRP A 84 0.25 -1.26 -13.13
C TRP A 84 -0.16 -1.37 -14.59
N GLN A 85 -1.32 -1.97 -14.87
CA GLN A 85 -1.86 -2.07 -16.23
C GLN A 85 -2.06 -0.68 -16.86
N GLU A 86 -2.54 0.30 -16.07
CA GLU A 86 -2.66 1.70 -16.50
C GLU A 86 -1.29 2.32 -16.82
N VAL A 87 -0.32 2.13 -15.93
CA VAL A 87 1.05 2.63 -16.12
C VAL A 87 1.70 2.04 -17.37
N GLU A 88 1.60 0.72 -17.55
CA GLU A 88 2.21 0.01 -18.68
C GLU A 88 1.57 0.43 -20.02
N ARG A 89 0.25 0.67 -20.02
CA ARG A 89 -0.45 1.14 -21.21
C ARG A 89 -0.01 2.54 -21.63
N ASN A 90 0.25 3.42 -20.67
CA ASN A 90 0.48 4.85 -20.92
C ASN A 90 1.97 5.24 -20.96
N HIS A 91 2.87 4.43 -20.37
CA HIS A 91 4.27 4.80 -20.16
C HIS A 91 5.26 3.66 -20.41
N VAL A 92 6.35 3.99 -21.09
CA VAL A 92 7.54 3.14 -21.13
C VAL A 92 8.41 3.48 -19.92
N ILE A 93 8.41 2.60 -18.92
CA ILE A 93 9.16 2.80 -17.67
C ILE A 93 10.60 2.28 -17.78
N PHE A 94 10.76 1.03 -18.24
CA PHE A 94 12.03 0.32 -18.22
C PHE A 94 12.79 0.50 -19.54
N ILE A 95 14.08 0.83 -19.45
CA ILE A 95 14.93 1.10 -20.61
C ILE A 95 15.52 -0.20 -21.18
N SER A 96 15.86 -1.17 -20.31
CA SER A 96 16.44 -2.44 -20.72
C SER A 96 15.54 -3.64 -20.39
N GLU A 97 15.72 -4.74 -21.11
CA GLU A 97 15.03 -6.01 -20.79
C GLU A 97 15.33 -6.48 -19.37
N GLU A 98 16.55 -6.29 -18.89
CA GLU A 98 16.95 -6.63 -17.52
C GLU A 98 16.15 -5.83 -16.49
N ASP A 99 15.76 -4.60 -16.83
CA ASP A 99 14.97 -3.74 -15.95
C ASP A 99 13.52 -4.17 -15.82
N THR A 100 12.96 -4.81 -16.86
CA THR A 100 11.59 -5.31 -16.85
C THR A 100 11.34 -6.36 -15.76
N MET A 101 12.39 -6.95 -15.19
CA MET A 101 12.29 -7.87 -14.06
C MET A 101 11.74 -7.21 -12.77
N ARG A 102 11.74 -5.88 -12.69
CA ARG A 102 11.16 -5.12 -11.57
C ARG A 102 9.65 -4.92 -11.71
N ARG A 103 9.08 -5.28 -12.85
CA ARG A 103 7.67 -5.06 -13.18
C ARG A 103 6.73 -5.65 -12.12
N PRO A 104 5.79 -4.86 -11.57
CA PRO A 104 4.78 -5.36 -10.65
C PRO A 104 3.64 -6.01 -11.43
N SER A 105 3.90 -7.18 -12.02
CA SER A 105 2.92 -7.92 -12.82
C SER A 105 3.09 -9.43 -12.65
N GLY A 106 2.03 -10.18 -12.92
CA GLY A 106 2.08 -11.65 -12.92
C GLY A 106 2.09 -12.27 -11.52
N TYR A 107 1.62 -11.51 -10.52
CA TYR A 107 1.39 -11.98 -9.15
C TYR A 107 -0.03 -12.52 -9.02
N ALA A 108 -0.17 -13.72 -8.48
CA ALA A 108 -1.48 -14.23 -8.07
C ALA A 108 -2.03 -13.35 -6.94
N PRO A 109 -3.35 -13.31 -6.70
CA PRO A 109 -3.95 -12.45 -5.69
C PRO A 109 -3.28 -12.55 -4.31
N ASN A 110 -2.93 -13.75 -3.85
CA ASN A 110 -2.26 -13.98 -2.57
C ASN A 110 -0.73 -13.73 -2.58
N GLU A 111 -0.16 -13.25 -3.68
CA GLU A 111 1.27 -12.96 -3.83
C GLU A 111 1.56 -11.46 -3.90
N TRP A 112 0.56 -10.58 -3.78
CA TRP A 112 0.79 -9.14 -3.88
C TRP A 112 1.35 -8.55 -2.58
N ILE A 113 0.84 -8.98 -1.44
CA ILE A 113 1.31 -8.60 -0.11
C ILE A 113 1.67 -9.90 0.62
N ASP A 114 2.74 -9.92 1.39
CA ASP A 114 3.07 -11.11 2.17
C ASP A 114 1.95 -11.41 3.20
N PRO A 115 1.65 -12.68 3.50
CA PRO A 115 0.49 -13.05 4.30
C PRO A 115 0.42 -12.37 5.67
N HIS A 116 1.58 -12.17 6.31
CA HIS A 116 1.65 -11.59 7.65
C HIS A 116 1.35 -10.08 7.63
N THR A 117 1.88 -9.35 6.65
CA THR A 117 1.51 -7.94 6.43
C THR A 117 0.05 -7.81 6.04
N ALA A 118 -0.46 -8.69 5.18
CA ALA A 118 -1.86 -8.68 4.74
C ALA A 118 -2.83 -8.91 5.92
N GLU A 119 -2.54 -9.86 6.81
CA GLU A 119 -3.34 -10.13 8.00
C GLU A 119 -3.44 -8.90 8.93
N ILE A 120 -2.30 -8.24 9.21
CA ILE A 120 -2.27 -7.09 10.11
C ILE A 120 -2.98 -5.88 9.50
N LEU A 121 -2.76 -5.63 8.20
CA LEU A 121 -3.45 -4.56 7.49
C LEU A 121 -4.96 -4.83 7.43
N GLY A 122 -5.37 -6.06 7.09
CA GLY A 122 -6.77 -6.48 7.05
C GLY A 122 -7.46 -6.23 8.38
N ARG A 123 -6.89 -6.70 9.50
CA ARG A 123 -7.46 -6.46 10.83
C ARG A 123 -7.59 -4.98 11.18
N PHE A 124 -6.61 -4.16 10.82
CA PHE A 124 -6.69 -2.72 11.06
C PHE A 124 -7.83 -2.07 10.26
N ILE A 125 -7.97 -2.45 8.99
CA ILE A 125 -9.04 -1.95 8.12
C ILE A 125 -10.41 -2.43 8.62
N GLU A 126 -10.56 -3.70 8.96
CA GLU A 126 -11.80 -4.27 9.53
C GLU A 126 -12.19 -3.57 10.84
N THR A 127 -11.21 -3.32 11.72
CA THR A 127 -11.45 -2.59 12.99
C THR A 127 -11.89 -1.16 12.72
N THR A 128 -11.23 -0.47 11.77
CA THR A 128 -11.60 0.91 11.39
C THR A 128 -13.00 0.96 10.82
N GLN A 129 -13.34 0.02 9.92
CA GLN A 129 -14.67 -0.11 9.33
C GLN A 129 -15.74 -0.38 10.40
N ALA A 130 -15.47 -1.28 11.34
CA ALA A 130 -16.41 -1.62 12.41
C ALA A 130 -16.69 -0.45 13.37
N ILE A 131 -15.70 0.43 13.59
CA ILE A 131 -15.83 1.56 14.52
C ILE A 131 -16.53 2.74 13.86
N PHE A 132 -16.06 3.18 12.69
CA PHE A 132 -16.59 4.42 12.10
C PHE A 132 -17.76 4.18 11.14
N SER A 133 -17.90 2.97 10.57
CA SER A 133 -18.86 2.57 9.52
C SER A 133 -18.74 3.36 8.20
N PHE A 134 -18.82 4.68 8.26
CA PHE A 134 -18.73 5.61 7.14
C PHE A 134 -17.67 6.69 7.44
N ASP A 135 -17.42 7.55 6.44
CA ASP A 135 -16.62 8.77 6.60
C ASP A 135 -15.24 8.54 7.22
N TRP A 136 -14.58 7.46 6.81
CA TRP A 136 -13.18 7.19 7.15
C TRP A 136 -12.38 6.90 5.88
N ARG A 137 -11.07 7.15 5.95
CA ARG A 137 -10.12 6.72 4.94
C ARG A 137 -8.77 6.46 5.56
N VAL A 138 -8.12 5.43 5.06
CA VAL A 138 -6.73 5.09 5.38
C VAL A 138 -5.91 5.35 4.14
N ILE A 139 -4.99 6.30 4.23
CA ILE A 139 -4.06 6.67 3.16
C ILE A 139 -2.71 6.05 3.48
N ILE A 140 -2.13 5.34 2.53
CA ILE A 140 -0.84 4.68 2.61
C ILE A 140 0.03 5.27 1.51
N ILE A 141 1.16 5.86 1.87
CA ILE A 141 2.09 6.48 0.92
C ILE A 141 3.43 5.77 1.04
N TYR A 142 3.92 5.26 -0.09
CA TYR A 142 5.27 4.79 -0.25
C TYR A 142 6.08 5.81 -1.05
N HIS A 143 7.20 6.25 -0.48
CA HIS A 143 8.19 7.06 -1.17
C HIS A 143 9.49 6.28 -1.33
N ALA A 144 10.10 6.34 -2.51
CA ALA A 144 11.45 5.81 -2.76
C ALA A 144 12.55 6.69 -2.14
N THR A 145 12.42 7.05 -0.86
CA THR A 145 13.38 7.89 -0.14
C THR A 145 14.52 7.06 0.46
N GLU A 146 15.66 7.70 0.67
CA GLU A 146 16.82 7.10 1.33
C GLU A 146 16.56 6.81 2.81
N SER A 147 15.77 7.67 3.49
CA SER A 147 15.44 7.50 4.91
C SER A 147 14.47 6.33 5.10
N PRO A 148 14.90 5.21 5.72
CA PRO A 148 14.04 4.04 5.88
C PRO A 148 12.80 4.38 6.73
N LEU A 149 12.95 5.20 7.79
CA LEU A 149 11.85 5.52 8.71
C LEU A 149 10.73 6.36 8.08
N SER A 150 10.98 6.96 6.91
CA SER A 150 10.02 7.80 6.19
C SER A 150 9.47 7.13 4.94
N ARG A 151 9.88 5.88 4.67
CA ARG A 151 9.62 5.18 3.41
C ARG A 151 8.15 4.85 3.24
N VAL A 152 7.51 4.38 4.32
CA VAL A 152 6.06 4.16 4.36
C VAL A 152 5.45 5.10 5.38
N GLN A 153 4.44 5.84 4.96
CA GLN A 153 3.62 6.69 5.80
C GLN A 153 2.18 6.24 5.68
N MET A 154 1.47 6.15 6.79
CA MET A 154 0.05 5.86 6.82
C MET A 154 -0.68 6.91 7.62
N ARG A 155 -1.91 7.21 7.21
CA ARG A 155 -2.79 8.14 7.91
C ARG A 155 -4.20 7.60 7.94
N LEU A 156 -4.82 7.64 9.11
CA LEU A 156 -6.25 7.48 9.28
C LEU A 156 -6.86 8.87 9.40
N LEU A 157 -7.90 9.11 8.62
CA LEU A 157 -8.78 10.27 8.73
C LEU A 157 -10.20 9.73 8.90
N ALA A 158 -10.92 10.15 9.93
CA ALA A 158 -12.33 9.81 10.10
C ALA A 158 -13.15 11.01 10.61
N GLU A 159 -14.48 10.91 10.51
CA GLU A 159 -15.45 11.88 11.04
C GLU A 159 -15.17 13.32 10.58
N GLY A 160 -15.19 13.58 9.28
CA GLY A 160 -14.92 14.92 8.74
C GLY A 160 -13.49 15.43 9.02
N ASN A 161 -12.56 14.50 9.30
CA ASN A 161 -11.18 14.74 9.73
C ASN A 161 -11.01 15.23 11.18
N THR A 162 -11.97 14.98 12.08
CA THR A 162 -11.77 15.18 13.54
C THR A 162 -10.81 14.14 14.10
N VAL A 163 -10.96 12.88 13.67
CA VAL A 163 -10.04 11.80 14.01
C VAL A 163 -8.90 11.79 13.02
N THR A 164 -7.70 12.03 13.53
CA THR A 164 -6.47 11.93 12.74
C THR A 164 -5.43 11.13 13.50
N ALA A 165 -4.94 10.06 12.88
CA ALA A 165 -3.83 9.27 13.40
C ALA A 165 -2.82 9.02 12.28
N GLY A 166 -1.54 8.99 12.65
CA GLY A 166 -0.45 8.73 11.71
C GLY A 166 0.34 7.51 12.14
N GLY A 167 0.89 6.78 11.17
CA GLY A 167 1.89 5.74 11.39
C GLY A 167 2.99 5.85 10.35
N ARG A 168 4.20 5.42 10.69
CA ARG A 168 5.31 5.38 9.72
C ARG A 168 6.27 4.24 10.01
N GLY A 169 7.01 3.85 8.98
CA GLY A 169 8.05 2.84 9.14
C GLY A 169 8.79 2.50 7.85
N PRO A 170 9.81 1.62 7.96
CA PRO A 170 10.56 1.14 6.81
C PRO A 170 9.78 0.18 5.93
N ALA A 171 8.76 -0.49 6.47
CA ALA A 171 7.87 -1.37 5.75
C ALA A 171 6.40 -1.09 6.08
N LEU A 172 5.50 -1.62 5.24
CA LEU A 172 4.05 -1.47 5.40
C LEU A 172 3.55 -1.99 6.74
N ILE A 173 4.06 -3.14 7.17
CA ILE A 173 3.72 -3.73 8.47
C ILE A 173 4.09 -2.83 9.65
N ASP A 174 5.24 -2.16 9.60
CA ASP A 174 5.70 -1.28 10.69
C ASP A 174 4.83 -0.03 10.76
N ALA A 175 4.55 0.59 9.61
CA ALA A 175 3.66 1.73 9.52
C ALA A 175 2.23 1.37 9.97
N THR A 176 1.75 0.17 9.65
CA THR A 176 0.41 -0.30 10.05
C THR A 176 0.33 -0.50 11.57
N ARG A 177 1.35 -1.12 12.17
CA ARG A 177 1.42 -1.33 13.63
C ARG A 177 1.50 0.00 14.38
N ASP A 178 2.31 0.93 13.89
CA ASP A 178 2.44 2.27 14.46
C ASP A 178 1.10 3.03 14.35
N LEU A 179 0.45 2.99 13.19
CA LEU A 179 -0.86 3.61 13.00
C LEU A 179 -1.92 3.00 13.92
N TYR A 180 -1.99 1.67 14.01
CA TYR A 180 -2.94 0.97 14.89
C TYR A 180 -2.78 1.42 16.34
N ARG A 181 -1.53 1.49 16.84
CA ARG A 181 -1.23 1.97 18.19
C ARG A 181 -1.68 3.43 18.39
N ASN A 182 -1.46 4.27 17.40
CA ASN A 182 -1.79 5.70 17.47
C ASN A 182 -3.28 5.98 17.30
N ALA A 183 -4.03 5.09 16.64
CA ALA A 183 -5.49 5.16 16.49
C ALA A 183 -6.24 4.61 17.71
N ALA A 184 -5.61 3.77 18.53
CA ALA A 184 -6.25 3.12 19.68
C ALA A 184 -6.99 4.07 20.66
N PRO A 185 -6.47 5.27 20.99
CA PRO A 185 -7.21 6.21 21.82
C PRO A 185 -8.52 6.70 21.19
N ALA A 186 -8.54 6.92 19.87
CA ALA A 186 -9.74 7.35 19.16
C ALA A 186 -10.79 6.23 19.13
N TYR A 187 -10.34 4.99 18.90
CA TYR A 187 -11.20 3.81 18.97
C TYR A 187 -11.86 3.64 20.34
N ALA A 188 -11.08 3.82 21.41
CA ALA A 188 -11.60 3.75 22.77
C ALA A 188 -12.63 4.87 23.05
N ALA A 189 -12.36 6.09 22.61
CA ALA A 189 -13.28 7.22 22.77
C ALA A 189 -14.62 6.97 22.05
N HIS A 190 -14.59 6.55 20.79
CA HIS A 190 -15.79 6.27 20.00
C HIS A 190 -16.64 5.15 20.63
N THR A 191 -16.00 4.09 21.11
CA THR A 191 -16.70 2.97 21.76
C THR A 191 -17.37 3.41 23.07
N MET A 192 -16.81 4.39 23.78
CA MET A 192 -17.40 4.91 25.02
C MET A 192 -18.58 5.87 24.77
N GLU A 193 -18.58 6.59 23.65
CA GLU A 193 -19.69 7.49 23.25
C GLU A 193 -20.94 6.71 22.80
N GLU A 194 -20.77 5.51 22.25
CA GLU A 194 -21.89 4.66 21.81
C GLU A 194 -22.56 3.85 22.93
N ILE A 195 -21.99 3.78 24.14
CA ILE A 195 -22.64 3.13 25.28
C ILE A 195 -23.66 4.13 25.87
N PRO A 196 -24.99 3.89 25.77
CA PRO A 196 -25.96 4.75 26.42
C PRO A 196 -25.69 4.69 27.92
N ALA A 197 -25.52 5.84 28.56
CA ALA A 197 -25.56 5.92 30.02
C ALA A 197 -26.86 5.26 30.48
N GLU A 198 -26.76 4.13 31.19
CA GLU A 198 -27.92 3.46 31.78
C GLU A 198 -28.75 4.51 32.52
N ASP A 199 -29.98 4.69 32.04
CA ASP A 199 -31.02 5.45 32.70
C ASP A 199 -31.18 4.84 34.09
N LYS A 200 -30.65 5.52 35.11
CA LYS A 200 -30.87 5.18 36.51
C LYS A 200 -32.34 5.48 36.81
N GLY A 201 -33.18 4.54 36.40
CA GLY A 201 -34.60 4.49 36.69
C GLY A 201 -34.84 4.74 38.17
N VAL A 202 -35.69 5.73 38.40
CA VAL A 202 -36.32 6.13 39.65
C VAL A 202 -36.68 4.91 40.50
N THR A 203 -36.10 4.79 41.69
CA THR A 203 -36.74 4.06 42.79
C THR A 203 -37.65 5.03 43.53
N GLU A 204 -38.93 4.64 43.58
CA GLU A 204 -40.05 5.24 44.32
C GLU A 204 -39.76 5.53 45.80
#